data_AF-A0A1J3C8Q2-F1
#
_entry.id   AF-A0A1J3C8Q2-F1
#
_cell.length_a   1.000
_cell.length_b   1.000
_cell.length_c   1.000
_cell.angle_alpha   90.00
_cell.angle_beta   90.00
_cell.angle_gamma   90.00
#
_symmetry.space_group_name_H-M   'P 1'
#
loop_
_entity.id
_entity.type
_entity.pdbx_description
1 polymer ?
#
loop_
_entity_poly.entity_id
_entity_poly.type
_entity_poly.pdbx_seq_one_letter_code
_entity_poly.pdbx_strand_id
1 'polypeptide(L)'
;LLQLFCITTHILVRARMYDPARHILKELSSMGNKPSFVFGSLMTTYRLCNSNPAVFDILIRVYLREGMIQDSLKIFRLMGLYAFN
;
A
#
# COMPACT_ATOMS: atom_id res chain seq x y z
N LEU A 1 6.93 11.16 -7.95
CA LEU A 1 7.43 10.58 -6.67
C LEU A 1 6.50 9.50 -6.14
N LEU A 2 5.23 9.80 -5.80
CA LEU A 2 4.28 8.80 -5.29
C LEU A 2 4.11 7.58 -6.22
N GLN A 3 3.88 7.79 -7.53
CA GLN A 3 3.78 6.69 -8.50
C GLN A 3 5.05 5.84 -8.58
N LEU A 4 6.24 6.46 -8.47
CA LEU A 4 7.52 5.73 -8.46
C LEU A 4 7.58 4.80 -7.24
N PHE A 5 7.25 5.31 -6.06
CA PHE A 5 7.19 4.49 -4.85
C PHE A 5 6.16 3.36 -4.95
N CYS A 6 4.98 3.61 -5.55
CA CYS A 6 3.99 2.56 -5.80
C CYS A 6 4.53 1.46 -6.72
N ILE A 7 5.13 1.82 -7.85
CA ILE A 7 5.73 0.88 -8.80
C ILE A 7 6.84 0.06 -8.12
N THR A 8 7.76 0.71 -7.42
CA THR A 8 8.83 0.04 -6.69
C THR A 8 8.27 -0.90 -5.63
N THR A 9 7.24 -0.48 -4.88
CA THR A 9 6.58 -1.33 -3.89
C THR A 9 6.00 -2.59 -4.54
N HIS A 10 5.29 -2.45 -5.67
CA HIS A 10 4.74 -3.61 -6.39
C HIS A 10 5.82 -4.60 -6.83
N ILE A 11 6.95 -4.10 -7.37
CA ILE A 11 8.09 -4.94 -7.76
C ILE A 11 8.65 -5.72 -6.56
N LEU A 12 8.86 -5.03 -5.43
CA LEU A 12 9.41 -5.63 -4.21
C LEU A 12 8.46 -6.68 -3.62
N VAL A 13 7.15 -6.41 -3.57
CA VAL A 13 6.13 -7.36 -3.10
C VAL A 13 6.11 -8.61 -3.97
N ARG A 14 6.19 -8.46 -5.31
CA ARG A 14 6.26 -9.60 -6.23
C ARG A 14 7.53 -10.42 -6.08
N ALA A 15 8.66 -9.76 -5.80
CA ALA A 15 9.92 -10.40 -5.48
C ALA A 15 9.95 -11.00 -4.05
N ARG A 16 8.85 -10.91 -3.28
CA ARG A 16 8.75 -11.33 -1.88
C ARG A 16 9.73 -10.60 -0.94
N MET A 17 10.22 -9.44 -1.36
CA MET A 17 11.09 -8.56 -0.58
C MET A 17 10.24 -7.65 0.31
N TYR A 18 9.60 -8.25 1.31
CA TYR A 18 8.60 -7.55 2.13
C TYR A 18 9.18 -6.48 3.05
N ASP A 19 10.41 -6.63 3.54
CA ASP A 19 11.03 -5.62 4.41
C ASP A 19 11.32 -4.31 3.66
N PRO A 20 11.97 -4.32 2.47
CA PRO A 20 12.10 -3.13 1.64
C PRO A 20 10.74 -2.53 1.23
N ALA A 21 9.77 -3.36 0.86
CA ALA A 21 8.43 -2.88 0.50
C ALA A 21 7.77 -2.16 1.68
N ARG A 22 7.89 -2.72 2.89
CA ARG A 22 7.40 -2.11 4.12
C ARG A 22 8.06 -0.75 4.39
N HIS A 23 9.38 -0.63 4.17
CA HIS A 23 10.08 0.64 4.35
C HIS A 23 9.52 1.72 3.41
N ILE A 24 9.32 1.42 2.13
CA ILE A 24 8.74 2.37 1.18
C ILE A 24 7.32 2.76 1.58
N LEU A 25 6.49 1.80 1.96
CA LEU A 25 5.13 2.07 2.41
C LEU A 25 5.09 2.90 3.70
N LYS A 26 6.06 2.74 4.60
CA LYS A 26 6.23 3.59 5.77
C LYS A 26 6.52 5.04 5.38
N GLU A 27 7.46 5.27 4.48
CA GLU A 27 7.74 6.61 3.94
C GLU A 27 6.51 7.21 3.27
N LEU A 28 5.73 6.41 2.52
CA LEU A 28 4.49 6.89 1.93
C LEU A 28 3.43 7.28 2.97
N SER A 29 3.37 6.56 4.08
CA SER A 29 2.44 6.85 5.17
C SER A 29 2.80 8.13 5.95
N SER A 30 4.11 8.45 6.04
CA SER A 30 4.60 9.64 6.75
C SER A 30 4.49 10.93 5.94
N MET A 31 4.27 10.86 4.62
CA MET A 31 4.11 12.04 3.74
C MET A 31 2.82 12.85 3.95
N GLY A 32 1.99 12.50 4.94
CA GLY A 32 0.74 13.23 5.25
C GLY A 32 -0.36 13.09 4.18
N ASN A 33 -0.20 12.16 3.25
CA ASN A 33 -1.21 11.87 2.25
C ASN A 33 -2.42 11.15 2.86
N LYS A 34 -3.63 11.47 2.36
CA LYS A 34 -4.83 10.72 2.74
C LYS A 34 -4.66 9.23 2.37
N PRO A 35 -5.07 8.27 3.21
CA PRO A 35 -4.92 6.84 2.92
C PRO A 35 -5.61 6.41 1.62
N SER A 36 -6.75 7.02 1.28
CA SER A 36 -7.44 6.78 0.01
C SER A 36 -6.64 7.22 -1.21
N PHE A 37 -5.81 8.26 -1.07
CA PHE A 37 -4.95 8.75 -2.15
C PHE A 37 -3.76 7.82 -2.39
N VAL A 38 -3.16 7.30 -1.31
CA VAL A 38 -2.12 6.27 -1.38
C VAL A 38 -2.68 4.98 -1.99
N PHE A 39 -3.84 4.52 -1.51
CA PHE A 39 -4.54 3.36 -2.06
C PHE A 39 -4.83 3.52 -3.55
N GLY A 40 -5.39 4.66 -3.95
CA GLY A 40 -5.69 4.97 -5.35
C GLY A 40 -4.43 4.92 -6.21
N SER A 41 -3.31 5.48 -5.73
CA SER A 41 -2.03 5.48 -6.46
C SER A 41 -1.45 4.08 -6.62
N LEU A 42 -1.53 3.25 -5.58
CA LEU A 42 -1.20 1.83 -5.67
C LEU A 42 -2.10 1.11 -6.66
N MET A 43 -3.41 1.41 -6.68
CA MET A 43 -4.33 0.80 -7.62
C MET A 43 -4.10 1.20 -9.08
N THR A 44 -3.83 2.48 -9.36
CA THR A 44 -3.54 2.95 -10.72
C THR A 44 -2.33 2.23 -11.33
N THR A 45 -1.38 1.80 -10.50
CA THR A 45 -0.16 1.09 -10.91
C THR A 45 -0.27 -0.44 -10.75
N TYR A 46 -1.32 -0.94 -10.10
CA TYR A 46 -1.46 -2.35 -9.71
C TYR A 46 -1.43 -3.32 -10.90
N ARG A 47 -2.27 -3.07 -11.91
CA ARG A 47 -2.36 -3.92 -13.11
C ARG A 47 -1.10 -3.83 -13.98
N LEU A 48 -0.54 -2.61 -14.12
CA LEU A 48 0.69 -2.38 -14.87
C LEU A 48 1.86 -3.19 -14.32
N CYS A 49 1.92 -3.38 -13.01
CA CYS A 49 2.98 -4.13 -12.36
C CYS A 49 2.69 -5.63 -12.19
N ASN A 50 1.52 -6.12 -12.65
CA ASN A 50 1.01 -7.46 -12.36
C ASN A 50 1.08 -7.79 -10.85
N SER A 51 0.62 -6.85 -10.03
CA SER A 51 0.83 -6.87 -8.58
C SER A 51 -0.04 -7.91 -7.84
N ASN A 52 0.26 -8.08 -6.55
CA ASN A 52 -0.41 -9.00 -5.64
C ASN A 52 -1.16 -8.21 -4.54
N PRO A 53 -2.35 -8.65 -4.08
CA PRO A 53 -3.11 -7.95 -3.03
C PRO A 53 -2.32 -7.75 -1.72
N ALA A 54 -1.30 -8.56 -1.45
CA ALA A 54 -0.40 -8.45 -0.31
C ALA A 54 0.22 -7.05 -0.14
N VAL A 55 0.32 -6.25 -1.22
CA VAL A 55 0.76 -4.84 -1.11
C VAL A 55 -0.13 -4.03 -0.16
N PHE A 56 -1.44 -4.30 -0.16
CA PHE A 56 -2.40 -3.61 0.70
C PHE A 56 -2.38 -4.18 2.13
N ASP A 57 -2.15 -5.48 2.31
CA ASP A 57 -1.95 -6.08 3.62
C ASP A 57 -0.72 -5.49 4.33
N ILE A 58 0.37 -5.30 3.58
CA ILE A 58 1.59 -4.66 4.10
C ILE A 58 1.30 -3.20 4.45
N LEU A 59 0.55 -2.46 3.62
CA LEU A 59 0.15 -1.09 3.91
C LEU A 59 -0.71 -1.00 5.19
N ILE A 60 -1.67 -1.90 5.38
CA ILE A 60 -2.47 -1.99 6.61
C ILE A 60 -1.57 -2.23 7.82
N ARG A 61 -0.62 -3.17 7.72
CA ARG A 61 0.35 -3.45 8.80
C ARG A 61 1.27 -2.27 9.10
N VAL A 62 1.65 -1.49 8.09
CA VAL A 62 2.39 -0.24 8.28
C VAL A 62 1.55 0.73 9.09
N TYR A 63 0.33 1.05 8.65
CA TYR A 63 -0.55 1.96 9.38
C TYR A 63 -0.80 1.51 10.82
N LEU A 64 -1.05 0.22 11.06
CA LEU A 64 -1.23 -0.32 12.41
C LEU A 64 0.02 -0.13 13.28
N ARG A 65 1.23 -0.37 12.75
CA ARG A 65 2.49 -0.21 13.49
C ARG A 65 2.82 1.25 13.81
N GLU A 66 2.39 2.18 12.98
CA GLU A 66 2.55 3.62 13.23
C GLU A 66 1.39 4.21 14.07
N GLY A 67 0.48 3.38 14.59
CA GLY A 67 -0.65 3.83 15.41
C GLY A 67 -1.79 4.49 14.63
N MET A 68 -1.76 4.43 13.30
CA MET A 68 -2.72 5.05 12.39
C MET A 68 -3.94 4.14 12.15
N ILE A 69 -4.66 3.83 13.22
CA ILE A 69 -5.75 2.82 13.21
C ILE A 69 -6.89 3.19 12.26
N GLN A 70 -7.26 4.47 12.16
CA GLN A 70 -8.33 4.91 11.25
C GLN A 70 -7.93 4.74 9.78
N ASP A 71 -6.66 4.97 9.47
CA ASP A 71 -6.14 4.83 8.11
C ASP A 71 -6.06 3.36 7.72
N SER A 72 -5.66 2.47 8.64
CA SER A 72 -5.66 1.02 8.38
C SER A 72 -7.07 0.49 8.11
N LEU A 73 -8.07 0.90 8.90
CA LEU A 73 -9.48 0.56 8.67
C LEU A 73 -9.99 1.12 7.34
N LYS A 74 -9.54 2.31 6.95
CA LYS A 74 -9.92 2.90 5.65
C LYS A 74 -9.37 2.07 4.49
N ILE A 75 -8.12 1.62 4.56
CA ILE A 75 -7.54 0.72 3.53
C ILE A 75 -8.29 -0.61 3.49
N PHE A 76 -8.56 -1.23 4.65
CA PHE A 76 -9.31 -2.49 4.73
C PHE A 76 -10.69 -2.38 4.07
N ARG A 77 -11.44 -1.31 4.35
CA ARG A 77 -12.74 -1.05 3.71
C ARG A 77 -12.61 -0.85 2.20
N LEU A 78 -11.57 -0.15 1.75
CA LEU A 78 -11.31 0.03 0.32
C LEU A 78 -11.01 -1.32 -0.35
N MET A 79 -10.20 -2.20 0.25
CA MET A 79 -9.94 -3.54 -0.29
C MET A 79 -11.24 -4.34 -0.52
N GLY A 80 -12.16 -4.32 0.45
CA GLY A 80 -13.46 -4.97 0.32
C GLY A 80 -14.32 -4.43 -0.82
N LEU A 81 -14.25 -3.12 -1.10
CA LEU A 81 -14.95 -2.51 -2.26
C LEU A 81 -14.38 -2.96 -3.61
N TYR A 82 -13.10 -3.34 -3.65
CA TYR A 82 -12.42 -3.84 -4.85
C TYR A 82 -12.36 -5.38 -4.92
N ALA A 83 -13.11 -6.08 -4.05
CA ALA A 83 -13.18 -7.53 -3.95
C ALA A 83 -11.82 -8.23 -3.69
N PHE A 84 -10.88 -7.52 -3.07
CA PHE A 84 -9.71 -8.14 -2.45
C PHE A 84 -10.13 -8.59 -1.04
N ASN A 85 -10.58 -9.84 -0.92
CA ASN A 85 -10.88 -10.47 0.37
C ASN A 85 -9.71 -11.36 0.81
#